data_AF-A0A935IDD3-F1
#
_entry.id   AF-A0A935IDD3-F1
#
_cell.length_a   1.000
_cell.length_b   1.000
_cell.length_c   1.000
_cell.angle_alpha   90.00
_cell.angle_beta   90.00
_cell.angle_gamma   90.00
#
_symmetry.space_group_name_H-M   'P 1'
#
loop_
_entity.id
_entity.type
_entity.pdbx_description
1 polymer ?
#
loop_
_entity_poly.entity_id
_entity_poly.type
_entity_poly.pdbx_seq_one_letter_code
_entity_poly.pdbx_strand_id
1 'polypeptide(L)'
;MTTTTWEKLPAIEGKHGGCLNCGVRPSFFPVDGIIAVGFGYAALHCDNKAVWVEPNEAKSDDEYLTGAQAEEMAAKDPEHDWRIVLEGPLSGRTYQRHGENEWALVEQNTGFA
;
A
#
# COMPACT_ATOMS: atom_id res chain seq x y z
N MET A 1 -15.83 -2.20 -22.28
CA MET A 1 -14.46 -1.75 -21.97
C MET A 1 -14.62 -0.73 -20.86
N THR A 2 -14.37 -1.13 -19.61
CA THR A 2 -14.42 -0.22 -18.46
C THR A 2 -13.28 0.76 -18.59
N THR A 3 -13.60 2.02 -18.87
CA THR A 3 -12.65 3.12 -18.88
C THR A 3 -12.31 3.47 -17.44
N THR A 4 -11.17 3.02 -16.95
CA THR A 4 -10.63 3.48 -15.65
C THR A 4 -10.45 4.99 -15.67
N THR A 5 -11.12 5.69 -14.74
CA THR A 5 -11.14 7.16 -14.67
C THR A 5 -9.91 7.73 -13.95
N TRP A 6 -9.05 6.85 -13.42
CA TRP A 6 -7.84 7.20 -12.70
C TRP A 6 -6.58 7.06 -13.56
N GLU A 7 -5.56 7.86 -13.22
CA GLU A 7 -4.26 7.83 -13.88
C GLU A 7 -3.43 6.64 -13.36
N LYS A 8 -3.07 5.74 -14.27
CA LYS A 8 -2.14 4.64 -13.99
C LYS A 8 -0.70 5.17 -13.95
N LEU A 9 -0.13 5.21 -12.77
CA LEU A 9 1.25 5.64 -12.54
C LEU A 9 2.25 4.57 -13.02
N PRO A 10 3.46 4.96 -13.42
CA PRO A 10 4.48 3.99 -13.81
C PRO A 10 4.92 3.16 -12.60
N ALA A 11 4.89 1.83 -12.75
CA ALA A 11 5.46 0.93 -11.75
C ALA A 11 6.98 1.13 -11.67
N ILE A 12 7.52 1.16 -10.46
CA ILE A 12 8.95 1.26 -10.20
C ILE A 12 9.48 -0.03 -9.56
N GLU A 13 10.77 -0.32 -9.81
CA GLU A 13 11.43 -1.41 -9.10
C GLU A 13 11.72 -1.00 -7.66
N GLY A 14 11.34 -1.85 -6.71
CA GLY A 14 11.60 -1.64 -5.31
C GLY A 14 13.09 -1.70 -4.98
N LYS A 15 13.52 -0.89 -4.02
CA LYS A 15 14.92 -0.74 -3.61
C LYS A 15 15.03 -0.85 -2.10
N HIS A 16 16.23 -0.77 -1.53
CA HIS A 16 16.38 -0.54 -0.09
C HIS A 16 15.70 0.77 0.32
N GLY A 17 15.06 0.77 1.48
CA GLY A 17 14.55 1.99 2.13
C GLY A 17 15.66 2.71 2.91
N GLY A 18 15.27 3.51 3.91
CA GLY A 18 16.22 4.11 4.87
C GLY A 18 16.82 3.11 5.87
N CYS A 19 16.10 2.03 6.19
CA CYS A 19 16.59 0.98 7.08
C CYS A 19 17.64 0.11 6.39
N LEU A 20 18.92 0.26 6.78
CA LEU A 20 20.06 -0.49 6.21
C LEU A 20 20.04 -1.99 6.51
N ASN A 21 19.34 -2.39 7.58
CA ASN A 21 19.16 -3.81 7.94
C ASN A 21 17.95 -4.44 7.26
N CYS A 22 17.07 -3.63 6.69
CA CYS A 22 15.89 -4.09 6.00
C CYS A 22 16.26 -4.38 4.54
N GLY A 23 15.81 -5.51 4.01
CA GLY A 23 16.03 -5.88 2.61
C GLY A 23 15.35 -4.94 1.61
N VAL A 24 15.53 -5.24 0.33
CA VAL A 24 14.85 -4.58 -0.78
C VAL A 24 13.34 -4.64 -0.58
N ARG A 25 12.65 -3.51 -0.81
CA ARG A 25 11.19 -3.46 -0.78
C ARG A 25 10.61 -4.13 -2.02
N PRO A 26 9.51 -4.88 -1.91
CA PRO A 26 8.97 -5.59 -3.06
C PRO A 26 8.37 -4.59 -4.06
N SER A 27 8.54 -4.85 -5.36
CA SER A 27 7.94 -4.02 -6.42
C SER A 27 6.42 -4.19 -6.52
N PHE A 28 5.88 -5.25 -5.91
CA PHE A 28 4.44 -5.49 -5.79
C PHE A 28 4.09 -5.78 -4.34
N PHE A 29 2.98 -5.24 -3.85
CA PHE A 29 2.54 -5.53 -2.49
C PHE A 29 2.09 -6.99 -2.38
N PRO A 30 2.62 -7.76 -1.42
CA PRO A 30 2.27 -9.17 -1.29
C PRO A 30 0.82 -9.34 -0.80
N VAL A 31 0.15 -10.39 -1.29
CA VAL A 31 -1.25 -10.70 -0.94
C VAL A 31 -1.42 -10.95 0.56
N ASP A 32 -0.45 -11.63 1.17
CA ASP A 32 -0.35 -11.88 2.61
C ASP A 32 0.35 -10.74 3.37
N GLY A 33 0.70 -9.65 2.69
CA GLY A 33 1.30 -8.47 3.29
C GLY A 33 0.34 -7.76 4.23
N ILE A 34 0.82 -7.41 5.42
CA ILE A 34 0.07 -6.58 6.38
C ILE A 34 0.28 -5.10 6.04
N ILE A 35 -0.80 -4.34 5.92
CA ILE A 35 -0.78 -2.89 5.73
C ILE A 35 -0.57 -2.23 7.10
N ALA A 36 0.67 -2.28 7.57
CA ALA A 36 1.08 -1.74 8.86
C ALA A 36 2.53 -1.25 8.80
N VAL A 37 2.82 -0.18 9.55
CA VAL A 37 4.19 0.27 9.80
C VAL A 37 4.52 0.34 11.29
N GLY A 38 3.54 0.14 12.17
CA GLY A 38 3.65 0.12 13.63
C GLY A 38 3.91 1.48 14.26
N PHE A 39 4.75 2.31 13.63
CA PHE A 39 4.98 3.70 13.99
C PHE A 39 5.06 4.54 12.71
N GLY A 40 4.10 5.45 12.53
CA GLY A 40 3.95 6.24 11.32
C GLY A 40 2.52 6.22 10.81
N TYR A 41 2.36 6.07 9.50
CA TYR A 41 1.07 6.05 8.83
C TYR A 41 0.98 4.89 7.84
N ALA A 42 0.03 4.00 8.03
CA ALA A 42 -0.34 2.99 7.04
C ALA A 42 -1.85 3.04 6.77
N ALA A 43 -2.24 3.01 5.50
CA ALA A 43 -3.63 3.18 5.11
C ALA A 43 -3.94 2.59 3.73
N LEU A 44 -5.22 2.26 3.53
CA LEU A 44 -5.80 2.02 2.21
C LEU A 44 -6.59 3.27 1.80
N HIS A 45 -6.29 3.79 0.62
CA HIS A 45 -6.92 4.97 0.03
C HIS A 45 -7.76 4.58 -1.18
N CYS A 46 -8.91 5.24 -1.32
CA CYS A 46 -9.72 5.28 -2.54
C CYS A 46 -9.88 6.76 -2.94
N ASP A 47 -9.45 7.12 -4.15
CA ASP A 47 -9.42 8.50 -4.64
C ASP A 47 -8.76 9.49 -3.66
N ASN A 48 -7.59 9.12 -3.12
CA ASN A 48 -6.83 9.89 -2.14
C ASN A 48 -7.54 10.11 -0.78
N LYS A 49 -8.63 9.38 -0.51
CA LYS A 49 -9.30 9.36 0.79
C LYS A 49 -9.00 8.04 1.48
N ALA A 50 -8.49 8.12 2.71
CA ALA A 50 -8.29 6.93 3.52
C ALA A 50 -9.65 6.29 3.84
N VAL A 51 -9.87 5.07 3.34
CA VAL A 51 -11.04 4.24 3.67
C VAL A 51 -10.75 3.26 4.80
N TRP A 52 -9.46 3.02 5.06
CA TRP A 52 -8.97 2.30 6.23
C TRP A 52 -7.61 2.88 6.65
N VAL A 53 -7.34 2.91 7.95
CA VAL A 53 -6.08 3.37 8.54
C VAL A 53 -5.66 2.37 9.62
N GLU A 54 -4.37 2.09 9.70
CA GLU A 54 -3.77 1.25 10.74
C GLU A 54 -4.21 1.72 12.14
N PRO A 55 -4.74 0.82 12.99
CA PRO A 55 -5.11 1.17 14.35
C PRO A 55 -3.87 1.43 15.21
N ASN A 56 -3.93 2.48 16.04
CA ASN A 56 -2.83 2.82 16.97
C ASN A 56 -2.57 1.73 18.03
N GLU A 57 -3.60 0.96 18.40
CA GLU A 57 -3.56 -0.06 19.44
C GLU A 57 -4.34 -1.30 18.99
N ALA A 58 -3.79 -2.05 18.03
CA ALA A 58 -4.32 -3.37 17.68
C ALA A 58 -4.17 -4.34 18.86
N LYS A 59 -5.22 -5.10 19.17
CA LYS A 59 -5.24 -6.13 20.22
C LYS A 59 -4.98 -7.52 19.66
N SER A 60 -5.13 -7.71 18.34
CA SER A 60 -4.73 -8.92 17.62
C SER A 60 -4.36 -8.61 16.17
N ASP A 61 -3.64 -9.55 15.54
CA ASP A 61 -3.21 -9.43 14.14
C ASP A 61 -4.40 -9.32 13.17
N ASP A 62 -5.57 -9.86 13.54
CA ASP A 62 -6.80 -9.82 12.74
C ASP A 62 -7.39 -8.40 12.58
N GLU A 63 -6.91 -7.43 13.38
CA GLU A 63 -7.33 -6.02 13.27
C GLU A 63 -6.59 -5.26 12.16
N TYR A 64 -5.52 -5.84 11.62
CA TYR A 64 -4.79 -5.25 10.49
C TYR A 64 -5.39 -5.66 9.15
N LEU A 65 -5.36 -4.72 8.19
CA LEU A 65 -5.75 -5.00 6.83
C LEU A 65 -4.61 -5.68 6.07
N THR A 66 -4.91 -6.78 5.40
CA THR A 66 -3.98 -7.48 4.52
C THR A 66 -4.11 -7.02 3.06
N GLY A 67 -3.12 -7.33 2.23
CA GLY A 67 -3.17 -7.11 0.78
C GLY A 67 -4.37 -7.81 0.12
N ALA A 68 -4.69 -9.03 0.56
CA ALA A 68 -5.86 -9.77 0.11
C ALA A 68 -7.17 -9.04 0.42
N GLN A 69 -7.35 -8.56 1.65
CA GLN A 69 -8.55 -7.83 2.03
C GLN A 69 -8.65 -6.48 1.33
N ALA A 70 -7.53 -5.78 1.14
CA ALA A 70 -7.48 -4.55 0.35
C ALA A 70 -7.89 -4.82 -1.12
N GLU A 71 -7.44 -5.93 -1.70
CA GLU A 71 -7.86 -6.35 -3.04
C GLU A 71 -9.35 -6.67 -3.09
N GLU A 72 -9.91 -7.39 -2.10
CA GLU A 72 -11.35 -7.67 -2.03
C GLU A 72 -12.20 -6.40 -1.98
N MET A 73 -11.70 -5.35 -1.32
CA MET A 73 -12.35 -4.04 -1.28
C MET A 73 -12.25 -3.35 -2.64
N ALA A 74 -11.05 -3.28 -3.21
CA ALA A 74 -10.79 -2.58 -4.47
C ALA A 74 -11.43 -3.27 -5.69
N ALA A 75 -11.53 -4.60 -5.69
CA ALA A 75 -12.16 -5.37 -6.75
C ALA A 75 -13.67 -5.15 -6.85
N LYS A 76 -14.33 -4.72 -5.77
CA LYS A 76 -15.75 -4.33 -5.77
C LYS A 76 -15.98 -2.99 -6.46
N ASP A 77 -14.93 -2.19 -6.63
CA ASP A 77 -15.00 -0.84 -7.17
C ASP A 77 -13.76 -0.48 -8.03
N PRO A 78 -13.57 -1.17 -9.17
CA PRO A 78 -12.32 -1.10 -9.95
C PRO A 78 -12.12 0.22 -10.72
N GLU A 79 -13.14 1.08 -10.77
CA GLU A 79 -13.12 2.34 -11.53
C GLU A 79 -12.48 3.51 -10.76
N HIS A 80 -12.05 3.27 -9.52
CA HIS A 80 -11.43 4.24 -8.61
C HIS A 80 -9.93 4.03 -8.44
N ASP A 81 -9.22 5.10 -8.03
CA ASP A 81 -7.79 5.03 -7.73
C ASP A 81 -7.55 4.44 -6.34
N TRP A 82 -7.07 3.20 -6.31
CA TRP A 82 -6.79 2.49 -5.07
C TRP A 82 -5.30 2.50 -4.74
N ARG A 83 -4.97 2.94 -3.53
CA ARG A 83 -3.58 3.02 -3.07
C ARG A 83 -3.36 2.45 -1.68
N ILE A 84 -2.30 1.67 -1.52
CA ILE A 84 -1.76 1.27 -0.22
C ILE A 84 -0.61 2.24 0.09
N VAL A 85 -0.74 3.00 1.17
CA VAL A 85 0.25 4.00 1.61
C VAL A 85 0.91 3.51 2.89
N LEU A 86 2.24 3.47 2.93
CA LEU A 86 3.05 2.96 4.05
C LEU A 86 4.21 3.92 4.34
N GLU A 87 3.98 4.87 5.23
CA GLU A 87 4.97 5.88 5.65
C GLU A 87 5.46 5.59 7.07
N GLY A 88 6.62 4.93 7.17
CA GLY A 88 7.32 4.67 8.43
C GLY A 88 8.58 5.55 8.59
N PRO A 89 9.25 5.51 9.76
CA PRO A 89 10.38 6.38 10.06
C PRO A 89 11.55 6.17 9.10
N LEU A 90 11.82 4.92 8.71
CA LEU A 90 12.97 4.54 7.87
C LEU A 90 12.57 3.91 6.53
N SER A 91 11.32 4.10 6.10
CA SER A 91 10.89 3.77 4.73
C SER A 91 9.49 4.33 4.46
N GLY A 92 9.32 4.97 3.30
CA GLY A 92 8.01 5.32 2.76
C GLY A 92 7.75 4.63 1.42
N ARG A 93 6.52 4.21 1.17
CA ARG A 93 6.09 3.45 -0.02
C ARG A 93 4.62 3.69 -0.32
N THR A 94 4.31 3.88 -1.61
CA THR A 94 2.94 3.88 -2.12
C THR A 94 2.80 2.83 -3.22
N TYR A 95 1.80 1.95 -3.09
CA TYR A 95 1.41 1.01 -4.13
C TYR A 95 0.08 1.44 -4.73
N GLN A 96 -0.06 1.34 -6.05
CA GLN A 96 -1.31 1.58 -6.77
C GLN A 96 -1.84 0.26 -7.33
N ARG A 97 -3.15 0.04 -7.25
CA ARG A 97 -3.78 -1.11 -7.90
C ARG A 97 -3.82 -0.90 -9.40
N HIS A 98 -3.10 -1.73 -10.15
CA HIS A 98 -2.99 -1.66 -11.60
C HIS A 98 -3.93 -2.64 -12.33
N GLY A 99 -4.50 -3.59 -11.59
CA GLY A 99 -5.33 -4.68 -12.08
C GLY A 99 -5.65 -5.66 -10.95
N GLU A 100 -6.32 -6.76 -11.27
CA GLU A 100 -6.63 -7.83 -10.31
C GLU A 100 -5.35 -8.39 -9.68
N ASN A 101 -5.26 -8.32 -8.33
CA ASN A 101 -4.08 -8.71 -7.54
C ASN A 101 -2.76 -8.00 -7.92
N GLU A 102 -2.80 -6.91 -8.68
CA GLU A 102 -1.62 -6.21 -9.16
C GLU A 102 -1.43 -4.88 -8.40
N TRP A 103 -0.90 -4.96 -7.18
CA TRP A 103 -0.54 -3.78 -6.38
C TRP A 103 0.89 -3.33 -6.67
N ALA A 104 1.07 -2.49 -7.69
CA ALA A 104 2.38 -2.07 -8.15
C ALA A 104 2.95 -0.91 -7.31
N LEU A 105 4.23 -0.99 -6.97
CA LEU A 105 4.94 0.11 -6.32
C LEU A 105 5.06 1.28 -7.30
N VAL A 106 4.62 2.47 -6.89
CA VAL A 106 4.63 3.68 -7.72
C VAL A 106 5.44 4.82 -7.08
N GLU A 107 5.67 4.75 -5.77
CA GLU A 107 6.51 5.69 -5.04
C GLU A 107 7.26 4.98 -3.92
N GLN A 108 8.53 5.37 -3.70
CA GLN A 108 9.34 4.90 -2.58
C GLN A 108 10.26 6.04 -2.09
N ASN A 109 10.36 6.21 -0.77
CA ASN A 109 11.21 7.19 -0.12
C ASN A 109 11.92 6.59 1.12
N THR A 110 12.82 7.35 1.76
CA THR A 110 13.64 6.88 2.90
C THR A 110 12.92 6.88 4.25
N GLY A 111 11.65 7.28 4.30
CA GLY A 111 10.92 7.55 5.53
C GLY A 111 11.05 8.99 5.99
N PHE A 112 10.46 9.30 7.14
CA PHE A 112 10.39 10.66 7.69
C PHE A 112 11.46 11.00 8.74
N ALA A 113 12.34 10.06 9.10
CA ALA A 113 13.38 10.23 10.13
C ALA A 113 14.80 10.36 9.55
#